data_AF-A0A317HRZ1-F1
#
_entry.id   AF-A0A317HRZ1-F1
#
_cell.length_a   1.000
_cell.length_b   1.000
_cell.length_c   1.000
_cell.angle_alpha   90.00
_cell.angle_beta   90.00
_cell.angle_gamma   90.00
#
_symmetry.space_group_name_H-M   'P 1'
#
loop_
_entity.id
_entity.type
_entity.pdbx_description
1 polymer ?
#
loop_
_entity_poly.entity_id
_entity_poly.type
_entity_poly.pdbx_seq_one_letter_code
_entity_poly.pdbx_strand_id
1 'polypeptide(L)'
;MITVTRSGDITGMSTVDYHTSDTDNFTVGCADTVNNLGSAFGRCDFAVSFDTLTFLPGESSKTFIVPIIDDSFAEGTESFSVVLSNPIGATLGTPSTATVSIIDNDTVTGPNPIFTSAFFVRQHYLDFLSREPDTAGFNAWVGVLNNCSDVNNNPACDRILVSSSFFGSQEFQLKGYFVYRFYKLAFNRLPTYPEIVTDMRAVTGQTANEVFQKKAAFVNAFVQRAEFANQYNGLTNAQYVSTLMGRYSMTQITTPDPASPDGPNKVTLTTADLTNQLIAGTLTRAQVLRAIADSDEVFNLEFNQAFVAMQYFGYLRRAPEPAGYNAWLTYLNTHPTDFRTMVNGFMNSAEYRLRFGP
;
A
#
# COMPACT_ATOMS: atom_id res chain seq x y z
N MET A 1 12.88 17.41 -5.05
CA MET A 1 12.80 17.47 -3.56
C MET A 1 11.86 18.60 -3.18
N ILE A 2 10.93 18.36 -2.25
CA ILE A 2 9.95 19.34 -1.79
C ILE A 2 10.30 19.73 -0.35
N THR A 3 10.24 21.03 -0.03
CA THR A 3 10.55 21.56 1.31
C THR A 3 9.28 22.07 1.97
N VAL A 4 9.04 21.63 3.20
CA VAL A 4 7.97 22.14 4.08
C VAL A 4 8.62 22.97 5.17
N THR A 5 8.14 24.21 5.34
CA THR A 5 8.67 25.14 6.35
C THR A 5 7.71 25.27 7.52
N ARG A 6 8.28 25.45 8.70
CA ARG A 6 7.58 25.77 9.94
C ARG A 6 8.06 27.14 10.42
N SER A 7 7.13 28.02 10.77
CA SER A 7 7.40 29.38 11.24
C SER A 7 6.62 29.67 12.53
N GLY A 8 6.92 30.80 13.19
CA GLY A 8 6.33 31.15 14.48
C GLY A 8 7.04 30.45 15.65
N ASP A 9 6.28 29.96 16.62
CA ASP A 9 6.82 29.23 17.77
C ASP A 9 7.24 27.80 17.37
N ILE A 10 8.55 27.57 17.37
CA ILE A 10 9.18 26.28 17.05
C ILE A 10 9.67 25.53 18.30
N THR A 11 9.34 25.99 19.51
CA THR A 11 9.84 25.38 20.76
C THR A 11 9.17 24.04 21.08
N GLY A 12 7.93 23.84 20.63
CA GLY A 12 7.21 22.56 20.77
C GLY A 12 7.42 21.61 19.60
N MET A 13 7.12 20.33 19.77
CA MET A 13 6.99 19.38 18.66
C MET A 13 5.69 19.64 17.88
N SER A 14 5.72 19.47 16.56
CA SER A 14 4.51 19.51 15.71
C SER A 14 4.57 18.47 14.61
N THR A 15 3.41 18.06 14.10
CA THR A 15 3.30 17.18 12.94
C THR A 15 2.41 17.79 11.86
N VAL A 16 2.63 17.40 10.61
CA VAL A 16 1.74 17.71 9.49
C VAL A 16 1.81 16.57 8.48
N ASP A 17 0.67 16.16 7.94
CA ASP A 17 0.61 15.18 6.86
C ASP A 17 0.86 15.88 5.52
N TYR A 18 1.49 15.18 4.59
CA TYR A 18 1.49 15.55 3.18
C TYR A 18 0.92 14.44 2.33
N HIS A 19 0.32 14.80 1.21
CA HIS A 19 -0.08 13.85 0.18
C HIS A 19 0.00 14.45 -1.22
N THR A 20 0.32 13.61 -2.20
CA THR A 20 0.10 13.94 -3.62
C THR A 20 -1.39 13.83 -3.94
N SER A 21 -1.92 14.81 -4.64
CA SER A 21 -3.26 14.78 -5.21
C SER A 21 -3.20 14.15 -6.59
N ASP A 22 -3.91 13.03 -6.75
CA ASP A 22 -4.07 12.32 -8.01
C ASP A 22 -5.52 12.50 -8.49
N THR A 23 -5.68 13.00 -9.72
CA THR A 23 -6.99 13.23 -10.34
C THR A 23 -7.36 12.13 -11.34
N ASP A 24 -6.55 11.09 -11.45
CA ASP A 24 -6.80 9.99 -12.37
C ASP A 24 -8.10 9.25 -12.02
N ASN A 25 -8.94 9.08 -13.03
CA ASN A 25 -10.20 8.34 -12.96
C ASN A 25 -10.18 7.08 -13.86
N PHE A 26 -9.00 6.72 -14.38
CA PHE A 26 -8.75 5.59 -15.27
C PHE A 26 -9.51 5.66 -16.61
N THR A 27 -9.87 6.87 -17.07
CA THR A 27 -10.52 7.06 -18.39
C THR A 27 -9.60 7.67 -19.45
N VAL A 28 -8.47 8.25 -19.03
CA VAL A 28 -7.44 8.84 -19.89
C VAL A 28 -6.20 7.95 -19.84
N GLY A 29 -5.66 7.56 -21.00
CA GLY A 29 -4.41 6.77 -21.10
C GLY A 29 -3.19 7.60 -20.69
N CYS A 30 -2.06 6.98 -20.35
CA CYS A 30 -0.85 7.73 -19.98
C CYS A 30 -0.41 8.64 -21.15
N ALA A 31 -0.22 8.03 -22.33
CA ALA A 31 0.17 8.73 -23.56
C ALA A 31 -0.84 9.76 -24.13
N ASP A 32 -1.99 10.02 -23.48
CA ASP A 32 -3.04 10.88 -24.02
C ASP A 32 -2.82 12.36 -23.66
N THR A 33 -2.05 13.03 -24.51
CA THR A 33 -1.69 14.45 -24.37
C THR A 33 -2.82 15.43 -24.68
N VAL A 34 -4.00 14.94 -25.09
CA VAL A 34 -5.15 15.78 -25.44
C VAL A 34 -6.13 15.81 -24.27
N ASN A 35 -6.44 14.64 -23.71
CA ASN A 35 -7.44 14.51 -22.66
C ASN A 35 -6.85 14.53 -21.25
N ASN A 36 -5.52 14.42 -21.08
CA ASN A 36 -4.87 14.64 -19.77
C ASN A 36 -4.97 16.11 -19.31
N LEU A 37 -5.18 17.06 -20.24
CA LEU A 37 -5.26 18.50 -20.00
C LEU A 37 -4.05 19.04 -19.21
N GLY A 38 -2.86 18.46 -19.44
CA GLY A 38 -1.62 18.80 -18.72
C GLY A 38 -1.56 18.28 -17.27
N SER A 39 -2.42 17.33 -16.91
CA SER A 39 -2.41 16.67 -15.60
C SER A 39 -1.47 15.48 -15.63
N ALA A 40 -0.65 15.35 -14.59
CA ALA A 40 0.08 14.12 -14.31
C ALA A 40 -0.78 13.19 -13.44
N PHE A 41 -0.71 11.89 -13.67
CA PHE A 41 -1.45 10.82 -13.01
C PHE A 41 -0.54 9.90 -12.19
N GLY A 42 -1.02 9.49 -11.01
CA GLY A 42 -0.23 8.70 -10.04
C GLY A 42 0.07 7.26 -10.45
N ARG A 43 -0.50 6.80 -11.58
CA ARG A 43 -0.16 5.51 -12.19
C ARG A 43 0.87 5.65 -13.32
N CYS A 44 1.02 6.83 -13.91
CA CYS A 44 1.85 7.07 -15.10
C CYS A 44 3.14 7.80 -14.72
N ASP A 45 3.03 8.95 -14.05
CA ASP A 45 4.11 9.96 -14.09
C ASP A 45 4.75 10.20 -12.70
N PHE A 46 4.04 9.84 -11.63
CA PHE A 46 4.58 9.94 -10.27
C PHE A 46 4.08 8.82 -9.36
N ALA A 47 4.91 8.44 -8.39
CA ALA A 47 4.47 7.54 -7.34
C ALA A 47 3.68 8.31 -6.28
N VAL A 48 2.39 7.98 -6.14
CA VAL A 48 1.53 8.52 -5.07
C VAL A 48 2.24 8.42 -3.71
N SER A 49 2.41 9.58 -3.08
CA SER A 49 3.21 9.74 -1.88
C SER A 49 2.38 10.39 -0.78
N PHE A 50 2.38 9.77 0.39
CA PHE A 50 1.69 10.22 1.60
C PHE A 50 2.56 9.87 2.80
N ASP A 51 2.80 10.82 3.71
CA ASP A 51 3.43 10.56 5.02
C ASP A 51 3.19 11.72 5.99
N THR A 52 3.58 11.52 7.25
CA THR A 52 3.57 12.55 8.30
C THR A 52 4.97 13.10 8.54
N LEU A 53 5.13 14.42 8.43
CA LEU A 53 6.35 15.12 8.82
C LEU A 53 6.30 15.48 10.30
N THR A 54 7.28 15.01 11.07
CA THR A 54 7.46 15.38 12.47
C THR A 54 8.56 16.43 12.60
N PHE A 55 8.20 17.63 13.05
CA PHE A 55 9.13 18.69 13.42
C PHE A 55 9.42 18.60 14.91
N LEU A 56 10.65 18.24 15.25
CA LEU A 56 11.18 18.30 16.61
C LEU A 56 11.35 19.76 17.07
N PRO A 57 11.46 20.02 18.39
CA PRO A 57 11.78 21.34 18.91
C PRO A 57 12.99 21.98 18.19
N GLY A 58 12.80 23.20 17.70
CA GLY A 58 13.81 23.97 16.98
C GLY A 58 13.93 23.66 15.48
N GLU A 59 13.25 22.64 14.95
CA GLU A 59 13.27 22.36 13.51
C GLU A 59 12.30 23.29 12.76
N SER A 60 12.83 24.05 11.80
CA SER A 60 12.06 24.99 10.97
C SER A 60 11.80 24.50 9.55
N SER A 61 12.37 23.37 9.14
CA SER A 61 12.16 22.80 7.81
C SER A 61 12.29 21.27 7.78
N LYS A 62 11.48 20.63 6.95
CA LYS A 62 11.62 19.22 6.55
C LYS A 62 11.56 19.10 5.04
N THR A 63 12.09 18.00 4.52
CA THR A 63 12.07 17.72 3.09
C THR A 63 11.57 16.32 2.83
N PHE A 64 10.91 16.12 1.70
CA PHE A 64 10.57 14.79 1.19
C PHE A 64 10.69 14.75 -0.34
N ILE A 65 10.58 13.54 -0.88
CA ILE A 65 10.68 13.27 -2.32
C ILE A 65 9.38 12.60 -2.75
N VAL A 66 8.83 13.06 -3.88
CA VAL A 66 7.83 12.32 -4.64
C VAL A 66 8.59 11.67 -5.80
N PRO A 67 8.69 10.34 -5.86
CA PRO A 67 9.34 9.67 -6.98
C PRO A 67 8.60 9.98 -8.29
N ILE A 68 9.35 10.35 -9.32
CA ILE A 68 8.82 10.47 -10.68
C ILE A 68 8.97 9.11 -11.36
N ILE A 69 7.93 8.70 -12.06
CA ILE A 69 7.94 7.53 -12.92
C ILE A 69 8.33 8.06 -14.30
N ASP A 70 9.42 7.51 -14.82
CA ASP A 70 9.91 7.85 -16.15
C ASP A 70 9.21 6.92 -17.15
N ASP A 71 9.06 7.34 -18.39
CA ASP A 71 8.46 6.50 -19.43
C ASP A 71 9.15 6.72 -20.78
N SER A 72 8.40 6.66 -21.87
CA SER A 72 8.92 6.85 -23.22
C SER A 72 7.91 7.51 -24.14
N PHE A 73 6.85 8.09 -23.61
CA PHE A 73 5.89 8.89 -24.35
C PHE A 73 6.37 10.34 -24.37
N ALA A 74 6.21 11.01 -25.52
CA ALA A 74 6.42 12.44 -25.60
C ALA A 74 5.12 13.14 -25.22
N GLU A 75 5.02 13.58 -23.98
CA GLU A 75 3.80 14.08 -23.34
C GLU A 75 3.83 15.60 -23.13
N GLY A 76 5.03 16.18 -23.07
CA GLY A 76 5.23 17.56 -22.72
C GLY A 76 5.12 17.80 -21.21
N THR A 77 5.02 19.05 -20.78
CA THR A 77 4.99 19.36 -19.33
C THR A 77 3.63 19.04 -18.74
N GLU A 78 3.64 18.20 -17.72
CA GLU A 78 2.47 17.85 -16.93
C GLU A 78 2.60 18.34 -15.49
N SER A 79 1.53 18.33 -14.72
CA SER A 79 1.57 18.78 -13.32
C SER A 79 0.61 18.01 -12.42
N PHE A 80 1.03 17.83 -11.17
CA PHE A 80 0.20 17.35 -10.07
C PHE A 80 0.32 18.31 -8.87
N SER A 81 -0.47 18.07 -7.83
CA SER A 81 -0.42 18.89 -6.61
C SER A 81 0.02 18.08 -5.40
N VAL A 82 0.63 18.77 -4.44
CA VAL A 82 0.98 18.24 -3.13
C VAL A 82 0.27 19.09 -2.08
N VAL A 83 -0.44 18.44 -1.17
CA VAL A 83 -1.32 19.07 -0.19
C VAL A 83 -0.88 18.73 1.23
N LEU A 84 -0.84 19.73 2.10
CA LEU A 84 -0.62 19.56 3.54
C LEU A 84 -1.96 19.46 4.28
N SER A 85 -2.04 18.56 5.27
CA SER A 85 -3.26 18.30 6.04
C SER A 85 -2.96 17.91 7.49
N ASN A 86 -4.01 17.88 8.33
CA ASN A 86 -3.98 17.36 9.70
C ASN A 86 -2.81 17.86 10.58
N PRO A 87 -2.55 19.19 10.67
CA PRO A 87 -1.49 19.66 11.54
C PRO A 87 -1.82 19.38 13.01
N ILE A 88 -0.84 18.93 13.78
CA ILE A 88 -0.93 18.79 15.24
C ILE A 88 0.17 19.65 15.86
N GLY A 89 -0.20 20.49 16.84
CA GLY A 89 0.74 21.44 17.46
C GLY A 89 1.14 22.61 16.57
N ALA A 90 0.44 22.81 15.44
CA ALA A 90 0.62 23.91 14.50
C ALA A 90 -0.69 24.19 13.74
N THR A 91 -0.69 25.20 12.87
CA THR A 91 -1.76 25.48 11.90
C THR A 91 -1.17 25.51 10.49
N LEU A 92 -1.95 25.14 9.48
CA LEU A 92 -1.50 25.25 8.08
C LEU A 92 -1.29 26.72 7.67
N GLY A 93 -0.16 27.00 7.04
CA GLY A 93 0.14 28.30 6.44
C GLY A 93 -0.30 28.39 4.97
N THR A 94 0.03 29.51 4.31
CA THR A 94 -0.20 29.70 2.87
C THR A 94 1.13 29.77 2.12
N PRO A 95 1.31 29.00 1.02
CA PRO A 95 0.38 28.00 0.50
C PRO A 95 0.41 26.69 1.30
N SER A 96 -0.75 26.04 1.46
CA SER A 96 -0.86 24.67 1.98
C SER A 96 -0.93 23.61 0.87
N THR A 97 -0.97 24.06 -0.38
CA THR A 97 -0.95 23.23 -1.59
C THR A 97 0.11 23.77 -2.54
N ALA A 98 0.99 22.92 -3.04
CA ALA A 98 2.01 23.26 -4.01
C ALA A 98 1.78 22.49 -5.32
N THR A 99 1.88 23.17 -6.45
CA THR A 99 1.90 22.53 -7.78
C THR A 99 3.31 22.06 -8.09
N VAL A 100 3.44 20.83 -8.57
CA VAL A 100 4.68 20.23 -9.03
C VAL A 100 4.53 19.97 -10.53
N SER A 101 5.45 20.51 -11.32
CA SER A 101 5.50 20.27 -12.76
C SER A 101 6.57 19.24 -13.09
N ILE A 102 6.21 18.27 -13.92
CA ILE A 102 7.09 17.26 -14.47
C ILE A 102 7.50 17.77 -15.86
N ILE A 103 8.80 17.98 -16.05
CA ILE A 103 9.34 18.40 -17.34
C ILE A 103 9.74 17.13 -18.08
N ASP A 104 8.97 16.80 -19.10
CA ASP A 104 9.22 15.67 -19.98
C ASP A 104 10.60 15.78 -20.67
N ASN A 105 11.34 14.67 -20.65
CA ASN A 105 12.64 14.50 -21.28
C ASN A 105 12.57 13.84 -22.66
N ASP A 106 11.40 13.38 -23.08
CA ASP A 106 11.17 12.72 -24.35
C ASP A 106 10.68 13.70 -25.41
N THR A 107 11.40 13.74 -26.53
CA THR A 107 11.02 14.59 -27.68
C THR A 107 10.17 13.84 -28.71
N VAL A 108 10.21 12.51 -28.66
CA VAL A 108 9.46 11.58 -29.51
C VAL A 108 9.19 10.30 -28.73
N THR A 109 8.05 9.66 -28.99
CA THR A 109 7.74 8.36 -28.36
C THR A 109 8.78 7.29 -28.72
N GLY A 110 9.30 6.62 -27.71
CA GLY A 110 10.41 5.66 -27.79
C GLY A 110 10.03 4.22 -27.42
N PRO A 111 11.04 3.34 -27.29
CA PRO A 111 10.85 1.97 -26.84
C PRO A 111 10.53 1.92 -25.35
N ASN A 112 9.60 1.05 -24.97
CA ASN A 112 9.14 0.93 -23.59
C ASN A 112 10.29 0.52 -22.62
N PRO A 113 10.63 1.36 -21.63
CA PRO A 113 11.77 1.16 -20.75
C PRO A 113 11.56 0.01 -19.75
N ILE A 114 10.31 -0.47 -19.57
CA ILE A 114 9.99 -1.64 -18.72
C ILE A 114 10.75 -2.91 -19.14
N PHE A 115 11.23 -2.96 -20.38
CA PHE A 115 12.03 -4.04 -20.91
C PHE A 115 13.53 -3.95 -20.57
N THR A 116 13.97 -2.94 -19.83
CA THR A 116 15.32 -2.88 -19.26
C THR A 116 15.32 -3.39 -17.82
N SER A 117 16.40 -4.08 -17.40
CA SER A 117 16.49 -4.64 -16.04
C SER A 117 16.42 -3.54 -14.96
N ALA A 118 17.12 -2.43 -15.18
CA ALA A 118 17.22 -1.33 -14.24
C ALA A 118 15.85 -0.68 -14.00
N PHE A 119 15.15 -0.30 -15.08
CA PHE A 119 13.82 0.28 -14.98
C PHE A 119 12.84 -0.70 -14.35
N PHE A 120 12.81 -1.95 -14.82
CA PHE A 120 11.90 -2.98 -14.30
C PHE A 120 12.01 -3.14 -12.79
N VAL A 121 13.24 -3.25 -12.27
CA VAL A 121 13.50 -3.39 -10.84
C VAL A 121 13.07 -2.14 -10.09
N ARG A 122 13.49 -0.93 -10.52
CA ARG A 122 13.08 0.32 -9.86
C ARG A 122 11.56 0.45 -9.82
N GLN A 123 10.89 0.13 -10.92
CA GLN A 123 9.44 0.24 -11.01
C GLN A 123 8.73 -0.69 -10.03
N HIS A 124 9.26 -1.88 -9.77
CA HIS A 124 8.72 -2.79 -8.75
C HIS A 124 8.86 -2.25 -7.33
N TYR A 125 9.96 -1.55 -7.03
CA TYR A 125 10.12 -0.86 -5.77
C TYR A 125 9.09 0.27 -5.60
N LEU A 126 8.80 1.04 -6.65
CA LEU A 126 7.80 2.11 -6.61
C LEU A 126 6.36 1.56 -6.53
N ASP A 127 6.03 0.57 -7.34
CA ASP A 127 4.67 0.05 -7.43
C ASP A 127 4.28 -0.79 -6.21
N PHE A 128 5.20 -1.62 -5.68
CA PHE A 128 4.87 -2.58 -4.63
C PHE A 128 5.34 -2.15 -3.24
N LEU A 129 6.50 -1.51 -3.15
CA LEU A 129 7.06 -1.06 -1.87
C LEU A 129 6.91 0.44 -1.66
N SER A 130 6.51 1.15 -2.72
CA SER A 130 6.14 2.56 -2.63
C SER A 130 7.39 3.41 -2.27
N ARG A 131 8.61 2.96 -2.55
CA ARG A 131 9.83 3.71 -2.20
C ARG A 131 10.87 3.52 -3.26
N GLU A 132 11.84 4.43 -3.32
CA GLU A 132 13.06 4.17 -4.08
C GLU A 132 13.81 2.97 -3.48
N PRO A 133 14.50 2.18 -4.32
CA PRO A 133 15.35 1.12 -3.83
C PRO A 133 16.57 1.71 -3.12
N ASP A 134 17.04 0.99 -2.10
CA ASP A 134 18.40 1.19 -1.62
C ASP A 134 19.39 0.64 -2.65
N THR A 135 20.61 1.18 -2.65
CA THR A 135 21.64 0.83 -3.65
C THR A 135 21.97 -0.67 -3.66
N ALA A 136 22.00 -1.32 -2.49
CA ALA A 136 22.37 -2.73 -2.39
C ALA A 136 21.27 -3.63 -2.96
N GLY A 137 20.02 -3.43 -2.55
CA GLY A 137 18.86 -4.16 -3.05
C GLY A 137 18.66 -3.96 -4.56
N PHE A 138 18.79 -2.71 -5.04
CA PHE A 138 18.73 -2.41 -6.47
C PHE A 138 19.74 -3.23 -7.27
N ASN A 139 21.02 -3.14 -6.90
CA ASN A 139 22.10 -3.82 -7.61
C ASN A 139 21.96 -5.35 -7.57
N ALA A 140 21.48 -5.90 -6.46
CA ALA A 140 21.23 -7.33 -6.33
C ALA A 140 20.17 -7.81 -7.33
N TRP A 141 19.00 -7.17 -7.37
CA TRP A 141 17.91 -7.56 -8.28
C TRP A 141 18.24 -7.32 -9.75
N VAL A 142 18.89 -6.19 -10.07
CA VAL A 142 19.37 -5.93 -11.43
C VAL A 142 20.42 -6.98 -11.83
N GLY A 143 21.29 -7.38 -10.91
CA GLY A 143 22.26 -8.45 -11.10
C GLY A 143 21.64 -9.81 -11.41
N VAL A 144 20.50 -10.15 -10.80
CA VAL A 144 19.75 -11.38 -11.12
C VAL A 144 19.34 -11.39 -12.60
N LEU A 145 18.73 -10.30 -13.08
CA LEU A 145 18.26 -10.21 -14.46
C LEU A 145 19.43 -10.14 -15.46
N ASN A 146 20.46 -9.35 -15.18
CA ASN A 146 21.59 -9.18 -16.10
C ASN A 146 22.43 -10.44 -16.27
N ASN A 147 22.45 -11.32 -15.26
CA ASN A 147 23.13 -12.62 -15.32
C ASN A 147 22.19 -13.75 -15.76
N CYS A 148 20.95 -13.45 -16.13
CA CYS A 148 19.99 -14.45 -16.55
C CYS A 148 20.16 -14.81 -18.03
N SER A 149 20.21 -16.11 -18.33
CA SER A 149 20.33 -16.59 -19.72
C SER A 149 19.12 -16.26 -20.58
N ASP A 150 17.94 -16.18 -19.97
CA ASP A 150 16.68 -15.78 -20.59
C ASP A 150 15.79 -15.10 -19.54
N VAL A 151 15.79 -13.77 -19.54
CA VAL A 151 15.02 -12.95 -18.58
C VAL A 151 13.50 -13.11 -18.68
N ASN A 152 12.99 -13.76 -19.73
CA ASN A 152 11.55 -13.92 -19.95
C ASN A 152 11.06 -15.33 -19.63
N ASN A 153 11.92 -16.35 -19.73
CA ASN A 153 11.48 -17.75 -19.62
C ASN A 153 12.27 -18.62 -18.63
N ASN A 154 13.39 -18.15 -18.06
CA ASN A 154 14.16 -18.95 -17.11
C ASN A 154 13.65 -18.76 -15.67
N PRO A 155 12.89 -19.70 -15.08
CA PRO A 155 12.29 -19.53 -13.76
C PRO A 155 13.29 -19.36 -12.61
N ALA A 156 14.58 -19.64 -12.84
CA ALA A 156 15.64 -19.43 -11.85
C ALA A 156 16.12 -17.98 -11.75
N CYS A 157 15.82 -17.12 -12.74
CA CYS A 157 16.32 -15.75 -12.79
C CYS A 157 15.46 -14.76 -13.60
N ASP A 158 14.29 -15.16 -14.09
CA ASP A 158 13.44 -14.33 -14.94
C ASP A 158 12.73 -13.19 -14.20
N ARG A 159 12.10 -12.32 -14.98
CA ARG A 159 11.30 -11.20 -14.48
C ARG A 159 10.15 -11.62 -13.58
N ILE A 160 9.55 -12.80 -13.83
CA ILE A 160 8.46 -13.32 -13.00
C ILE A 160 8.99 -13.66 -11.61
N LEU A 161 10.18 -14.28 -11.50
CA LEU A 161 10.83 -14.55 -10.23
C LEU A 161 11.16 -13.24 -9.49
N VAL A 162 11.84 -12.31 -10.15
CA VAL A 162 12.20 -11.02 -9.53
C VAL A 162 10.95 -10.31 -9.06
N SER A 163 9.92 -10.24 -9.91
CA SER A 163 8.67 -9.58 -9.60
C SER A 163 7.92 -10.20 -8.42
N SER A 164 7.68 -11.52 -8.49
CA SER A 164 6.98 -12.24 -7.42
C SER A 164 7.71 -12.18 -6.08
N SER A 165 9.04 -11.99 -6.09
CA SER A 165 9.84 -11.81 -4.87
C SER A 165 9.51 -10.52 -4.12
N PHE A 166 9.02 -9.47 -4.79
CA PHE A 166 8.55 -8.25 -4.10
C PHE A 166 7.26 -8.52 -3.32
N PHE A 167 6.30 -9.23 -3.93
CA PHE A 167 5.06 -9.64 -3.24
C PHE A 167 5.33 -10.65 -2.11
N GLY A 168 6.30 -11.55 -2.34
CA GLY A 168 6.77 -12.53 -1.36
C GLY A 168 7.62 -11.92 -0.25
N SER A 169 8.07 -10.67 -0.39
CA SER A 169 8.91 -10.03 0.61
C SER A 169 8.14 -9.85 1.92
N GLN A 170 8.84 -10.02 3.04
CA GLN A 170 8.29 -9.76 4.36
C GLN A 170 7.77 -8.31 4.45
N GLU A 171 8.44 -7.37 3.79
CA GLU A 171 8.01 -5.96 3.72
C GLU A 171 6.61 -5.82 3.12
N PHE A 172 6.31 -6.53 2.02
CA PHE A 172 5.00 -6.46 1.38
C PHE A 172 3.92 -7.20 2.17
N GLN A 173 4.20 -8.44 2.62
CA GLN A 173 3.23 -9.26 3.36
C GLN A 173 2.83 -8.62 4.70
N LEU A 174 3.77 -7.98 5.40
CA LEU A 174 3.49 -7.32 6.67
C LEU A 174 2.73 -5.99 6.52
N LYS A 175 2.63 -5.44 5.30
CA LYS A 175 1.95 -4.16 5.02
C LYS A 175 0.63 -4.39 4.28
N GLY A 176 0.71 -4.87 3.03
CA GLY A 176 -0.44 -4.98 2.14
C GLY A 176 -1.47 -5.96 2.68
N TYR A 177 -1.05 -7.17 3.06
CA TYR A 177 -1.98 -8.17 3.56
C TYR A 177 -2.50 -7.82 4.94
N PHE A 178 -1.67 -7.20 5.77
CA PHE A 178 -2.08 -6.67 7.07
C PHE A 178 -3.26 -5.71 6.92
N VAL A 179 -3.09 -4.62 6.16
CA VAL A 179 -4.14 -3.62 5.94
C VAL A 179 -5.38 -4.23 5.27
N TYR A 180 -5.19 -5.03 4.23
CA TYR A 180 -6.27 -5.68 3.49
C TYR A 180 -7.23 -6.46 4.40
N ARG A 181 -6.69 -7.21 5.38
CA ARG A 181 -7.52 -8.01 6.29
C ARG A 181 -8.45 -7.18 7.16
N PHE A 182 -8.09 -5.94 7.52
CA PHE A 182 -8.99 -5.04 8.26
C PHE A 182 -10.22 -4.66 7.45
N TYR A 183 -10.04 -4.33 6.16
CA TYR A 183 -11.15 -4.02 5.26
C TYR A 183 -12.08 -5.20 5.06
N LYS A 184 -11.51 -6.39 4.86
CA LYS A 184 -12.29 -7.62 4.68
C LYS A 184 -13.04 -8.01 5.95
N LEU A 185 -12.36 -8.02 7.09
CA LEU A 185 -12.96 -8.39 8.37
C LEU A 185 -14.05 -7.38 8.78
N ALA A 186 -13.72 -6.09 8.81
CA ALA A 186 -14.61 -5.05 9.32
C ALA A 186 -15.74 -4.72 8.34
N PHE A 187 -15.46 -4.58 7.05
CA PHE A 187 -16.42 -4.03 6.09
C PHE A 187 -16.92 -5.03 5.04
N ASN A 188 -16.30 -6.21 4.94
CA ASN A 188 -16.60 -7.21 3.92
C ASN A 188 -16.50 -6.68 2.48
N ARG A 189 -15.58 -5.75 2.24
CA ARG A 189 -15.27 -5.20 0.92
C ARG A 189 -13.77 -5.12 0.73
N LEU A 190 -13.36 -5.00 -0.53
CA LEU A 190 -11.99 -4.61 -0.87
C LEU A 190 -11.79 -3.12 -0.50
N PRO A 191 -10.59 -2.73 -0.06
CA PRO A 191 -10.23 -1.32 -0.02
C PRO A 191 -10.24 -0.75 -1.45
N THR A 192 -10.60 0.53 -1.57
CA THR A 192 -10.29 1.30 -2.77
C THR A 192 -8.77 1.47 -2.91
N TYR A 193 -8.33 1.84 -4.11
CA TYR A 193 -6.90 2.06 -4.33
C TYR A 193 -6.31 3.22 -3.46
N PRO A 194 -6.96 4.40 -3.34
CA PRO A 194 -6.49 5.44 -2.42
C PRO A 194 -6.41 4.98 -0.97
N GLU A 195 -7.38 4.18 -0.52
CA GLU A 195 -7.42 3.61 0.83
C GLU A 195 -6.22 2.69 1.10
N ILE A 196 -6.00 1.68 0.24
CA ILE A 196 -4.94 0.69 0.49
C ILE A 196 -3.56 1.33 0.43
N VAL A 197 -3.32 2.25 -0.52
CA VAL A 197 -2.02 2.92 -0.64
C VAL A 197 -1.77 3.78 0.61
N THR A 198 -2.74 4.58 1.03
CA THR A 198 -2.62 5.43 2.23
C THR A 198 -2.35 4.58 3.48
N ASP A 199 -3.08 3.50 3.65
CA ASP A 199 -2.99 2.68 4.86
C ASP A 199 -1.72 1.82 4.88
N MET A 200 -1.24 1.33 3.73
CA MET A 200 0.05 0.65 3.64
C MET A 200 1.22 1.57 4.02
N ARG A 201 1.11 2.87 3.71
CA ARG A 201 2.08 3.88 4.18
C ARG A 201 2.02 4.08 5.67
N ALA A 202 0.81 4.21 6.22
CA ALA A 202 0.60 4.44 7.65
C ALA A 202 1.22 3.34 8.54
N VAL A 203 1.41 2.13 8.00
CA VAL A 203 2.04 0.99 8.71
C VAL A 203 3.50 0.73 8.31
N THR A 204 4.10 1.57 7.45
CA THR A 204 5.48 1.43 6.99
C THR A 204 6.46 2.13 7.92
N GLY A 205 7.50 1.44 8.39
CA GLY A 205 8.61 2.01 9.17
C GLY A 205 9.96 1.42 8.78
N GLN A 206 11.04 2.08 9.17
CA GLN A 206 12.42 1.68 8.90
C GLN A 206 12.97 0.67 9.92
N THR A 207 12.44 0.70 11.15
CA THR A 207 12.82 -0.21 12.23
C THR A 207 11.64 -1.05 12.69
N ALA A 208 11.89 -2.22 13.27
CA ALA A 208 10.83 -3.07 13.82
C ALA A 208 9.99 -2.34 14.89
N ASN A 209 10.64 -1.51 15.72
CA ASN A 209 9.94 -0.71 16.72
C ASN A 209 9.04 0.37 16.09
N GLU A 210 9.49 1.02 15.02
CA GLU A 210 8.66 1.99 14.29
C GLU A 210 7.44 1.31 13.66
N VAL A 211 7.64 0.15 13.02
CA VAL A 211 6.55 -0.64 12.43
C VAL A 211 5.53 -1.05 13.50
N PHE A 212 5.99 -1.52 14.67
CA PHE A 212 5.11 -1.88 15.79
C PHE A 212 4.22 -0.71 16.21
N GLN A 213 4.80 0.48 16.42
CA GLN A 213 4.06 1.67 16.83
C GLN A 213 3.08 2.13 15.74
N LYS A 214 3.53 2.11 14.47
CA LYS A 214 2.70 2.50 13.32
C LYS A 214 1.51 1.58 13.10
N LYS A 215 1.69 0.26 13.23
CA LYS A 215 0.56 -0.69 13.21
C LYS A 215 -0.43 -0.44 14.34
N ALA A 216 0.06 -0.20 15.57
CA ALA A 216 -0.82 0.12 16.69
C ALA A 216 -1.62 1.41 16.45
N ALA A 217 -0.96 2.46 15.97
CA ALA A 217 -1.60 3.73 15.61
C ALA A 217 -2.64 3.55 14.49
N PHE A 218 -2.31 2.79 13.45
CA PHE A 218 -3.22 2.47 12.36
C PHE A 218 -4.51 1.81 12.87
N VAL A 219 -4.42 0.75 13.68
CA VAL A 219 -5.62 0.05 14.16
C VAL A 219 -6.46 0.96 15.07
N ASN A 220 -5.81 1.76 15.92
CA ASN A 220 -6.51 2.73 16.76
C ASN A 220 -7.23 3.78 15.92
N ALA A 221 -6.63 4.28 14.84
CA ALA A 221 -7.27 5.22 13.92
C ALA A 221 -8.39 4.55 13.09
N PHE A 222 -8.18 3.29 12.67
CA PHE A 222 -9.13 2.53 11.85
C PHE A 222 -10.48 2.39 12.55
N VAL A 223 -10.49 2.08 13.84
CA VAL A 223 -11.75 1.96 14.62
C VAL A 223 -12.46 3.29 14.88
N GLN A 224 -11.81 4.43 14.61
CA GLN A 224 -12.42 5.76 14.72
C GLN A 224 -13.01 6.25 13.39
N ARG A 225 -12.80 5.52 12.28
CA ARG A 225 -13.36 5.89 10.97
C ARG A 225 -14.88 5.88 11.03
N ALA A 226 -15.51 6.80 10.30
CA ALA A 226 -16.96 6.91 10.26
C ALA A 226 -17.65 5.60 9.85
N GLU A 227 -17.15 4.90 8.84
CA GLU A 227 -17.67 3.59 8.40
C GLU A 227 -17.64 2.55 9.53
N PHE A 228 -16.52 2.47 10.26
CA PHE A 228 -16.39 1.57 11.41
C PHE A 228 -17.31 1.98 12.56
N ALA A 229 -17.28 3.26 12.94
CA ALA A 229 -18.10 3.80 14.01
C ALA A 229 -19.59 3.54 13.77
N ASN A 230 -20.07 3.77 12.54
CA ASN A 230 -21.46 3.58 12.15
C ASN A 230 -21.90 2.11 12.29
N GLN A 231 -21.00 1.16 11.98
CA GLN A 231 -21.33 -0.27 12.05
C GLN A 231 -21.19 -0.85 13.46
N TYR A 232 -20.24 -0.35 14.25
CA TYR A 232 -19.78 -1.05 15.45
C TYR A 232 -20.03 -0.30 16.77
N ASN A 233 -20.09 1.03 16.80
CA ASN A 233 -20.18 1.77 18.07
C ASN A 233 -21.49 1.54 18.82
N GLY A 234 -22.58 1.22 18.11
CA GLY A 234 -23.87 0.86 18.73
C GLY A 234 -23.93 -0.56 19.29
N LEU A 235 -22.92 -1.40 19.05
CA LEU A 235 -22.92 -2.81 19.46
C LEU A 235 -22.35 -2.98 20.87
N THR A 236 -22.97 -3.87 21.64
CA THR A 236 -22.38 -4.40 22.88
C THR A 236 -21.08 -5.15 22.60
N ASN A 237 -20.25 -5.38 23.61
CA ASN A 237 -18.99 -6.14 23.45
C ASN A 237 -19.23 -7.53 22.85
N ALA A 238 -20.26 -8.24 23.30
CA ALA A 238 -20.60 -9.56 22.77
C ALA A 238 -21.05 -9.50 21.30
N GLN A 239 -21.90 -8.52 20.93
CA GLN A 239 -22.33 -8.33 19.54
C GLN A 239 -21.18 -7.92 18.64
N TYR A 240 -20.24 -7.12 19.14
CA TYR A 240 -19.05 -6.72 18.40
C TYR A 240 -18.18 -7.91 18.03
N VAL A 241 -17.82 -8.73 19.02
CA VAL A 241 -16.99 -9.92 18.81
C VAL A 241 -17.70 -10.92 17.91
N SER A 242 -18.99 -11.18 18.16
CA SER A 242 -19.75 -12.15 17.35
C SER A 242 -19.94 -11.70 15.91
N THR A 243 -20.08 -10.39 15.65
CA THR A 243 -20.15 -9.84 14.29
C THR A 243 -18.83 -10.05 13.54
N LEU A 244 -17.69 -9.76 14.17
CA LEU A 244 -16.37 -9.95 13.55
C LEU A 244 -16.05 -11.43 13.33
N MET A 245 -16.19 -12.26 14.37
CA MET A 245 -15.94 -13.71 14.28
C MET A 245 -16.89 -14.41 13.30
N GLY A 246 -18.15 -13.96 13.27
CA GLY A 246 -19.19 -14.44 12.36
C GLY A 246 -18.91 -14.16 10.89
N ARG A 247 -18.04 -13.19 10.55
CA ARG A 247 -17.61 -12.90 9.16
C ARG A 247 -17.07 -14.14 8.46
N TYR A 248 -16.35 -14.98 9.21
CA TYR A 248 -15.69 -16.19 8.73
C TYR A 248 -16.23 -17.45 9.41
N SER A 249 -17.39 -17.36 10.08
CA SER A 249 -17.98 -18.45 10.86
C SER A 249 -17.01 -19.08 11.88
N MET A 250 -16.14 -18.26 12.47
CA MET A 250 -15.14 -18.71 13.45
C MET A 250 -15.73 -18.79 14.86
N THR A 251 -15.28 -19.77 15.64
CA THR A 251 -15.61 -19.91 17.07
C THR A 251 -14.41 -19.67 17.99
N GLN A 252 -13.20 -19.78 17.43
CA GLN A 252 -11.93 -19.49 18.07
C GLN A 252 -10.95 -18.96 17.03
N ILE A 253 -9.91 -18.27 17.51
CA ILE A 253 -8.78 -17.81 16.70
C ILE A 253 -7.46 -18.19 17.35
N THR A 254 -6.42 -18.41 16.54
CA THR A 254 -5.03 -18.50 16.98
C THR A 254 -4.28 -17.28 16.45
N THR A 255 -3.78 -16.44 17.34
CA THR A 255 -3.29 -15.10 17.00
C THR A 255 -2.08 -14.72 17.85
N PRO A 256 -1.17 -13.82 17.41
CA PRO A 256 -0.18 -13.24 18.30
C PRO A 256 -0.82 -12.68 19.58
N ASP A 257 -0.13 -12.82 20.71
CA ASP A 257 -0.64 -12.32 21.99
C ASP A 257 -1.12 -10.85 21.85
N PRO A 258 -2.41 -10.53 22.08
CA PRO A 258 -2.91 -9.16 21.94
C PRO A 258 -2.22 -8.12 22.84
N ALA A 259 -1.54 -8.56 23.91
CA ALA A 259 -0.68 -7.71 24.74
C ALA A 259 0.70 -7.45 24.11
N SER A 260 1.15 -8.32 23.21
CA SER A 260 2.41 -8.21 22.45
C SER A 260 2.21 -8.65 20.98
N PRO A 261 1.44 -7.89 20.18
CA PRO A 261 0.86 -8.39 18.92
C PRO A 261 1.84 -8.52 17.72
N ASP A 262 3.10 -8.11 17.86
CA ASP A 262 4.19 -8.45 16.91
C ASP A 262 5.24 -9.38 17.56
N GLY A 263 4.91 -9.98 18.71
CA GLY A 263 5.75 -10.96 19.39
C GLY A 263 5.64 -12.36 18.77
N PRO A 264 6.58 -13.28 19.08
CA PRO A 264 6.59 -14.62 18.50
C PRO A 264 5.55 -15.57 19.12
N ASN A 265 4.99 -15.22 20.28
CA ASN A 265 4.08 -16.08 21.02
C ASN A 265 2.65 -15.90 20.51
N LYS A 266 1.95 -17.01 20.26
CA LYS A 266 0.53 -17.03 19.92
C LYS A 266 -0.30 -17.58 21.06
N VAL A 267 -1.55 -17.13 21.10
CA VAL A 267 -2.60 -17.58 22.01
C VAL A 267 -3.81 -18.02 21.21
N THR A 268 -4.56 -18.99 21.76
CA THR A 268 -5.87 -19.37 21.21
C THR A 268 -6.95 -18.72 22.06
N LEU A 269 -7.85 -17.97 21.42
CA LEU A 269 -8.91 -17.21 22.08
C LEU A 269 -10.26 -17.59 21.45
N THR A 270 -11.21 -17.99 22.27
CA THR A 270 -12.60 -18.20 21.84
C THR A 270 -13.36 -16.87 21.73
N THR A 271 -14.52 -16.89 21.09
CA THR A 271 -15.47 -15.76 21.11
C THR A 271 -15.77 -15.31 22.56
N ALA A 272 -15.87 -16.26 23.50
CA ALA A 272 -16.10 -15.95 24.91
C ALA A 272 -14.90 -15.26 25.55
N ASP A 273 -13.67 -15.72 25.28
CA ASP A 273 -12.46 -15.11 25.83
C ASP A 273 -12.29 -13.66 25.37
N LEU A 274 -12.45 -13.39 24.08
CA LEU A 274 -12.39 -12.03 23.51
C LEU A 274 -13.46 -11.11 24.12
N THR A 275 -14.68 -11.64 24.28
CA THR A 275 -15.79 -10.89 24.88
C THR A 275 -15.50 -10.56 26.35
N ASN A 276 -15.04 -11.55 27.12
CA ASN A 276 -14.73 -11.37 28.54
C ASN A 276 -13.58 -10.38 28.75
N GLN A 277 -12.55 -10.44 27.92
CA GLN A 277 -11.42 -9.50 27.99
C GLN A 277 -11.82 -8.07 27.62
N LEU A 278 -12.75 -7.87 26.68
CA LEU A 278 -13.34 -6.56 26.42
C LEU A 278 -14.17 -6.04 27.59
N ILE A 279 -14.99 -6.90 28.20
CA ILE A 279 -15.81 -6.53 29.37
C ILE A 279 -14.92 -6.17 30.57
N ALA A 280 -13.85 -6.94 30.79
CA ALA A 280 -12.88 -6.68 31.84
C ALA A 280 -11.97 -5.47 31.56
N GLY A 281 -12.00 -4.92 30.34
CA GLY A 281 -11.14 -3.81 29.93
C GLY A 281 -9.66 -4.19 29.76
N THR A 282 -9.33 -5.48 29.72
CA THR A 282 -7.95 -5.95 29.49
C THR A 282 -7.56 -5.85 28.02
N LEU A 283 -8.54 -5.87 27.11
CA LEU A 283 -8.37 -5.54 25.70
C LEU A 283 -9.29 -4.40 25.28
N THR A 284 -8.81 -3.59 24.35
CA THR A 284 -9.61 -2.60 23.62
C THR A 284 -10.29 -3.22 22.40
N ARG A 285 -11.29 -2.54 21.85
CA ARG A 285 -11.94 -2.97 20.58
C ARG A 285 -10.94 -3.01 19.41
N ALA A 286 -9.98 -2.09 19.39
CA ALA A 286 -8.88 -2.07 18.43
C ALA A 286 -7.99 -3.33 18.57
N GLN A 287 -7.61 -3.70 19.79
CA GLN A 287 -6.84 -4.92 20.03
C GLN A 287 -7.61 -6.19 19.64
N VAL A 288 -8.91 -6.27 19.94
CA VAL A 288 -9.73 -7.40 19.48
C VAL A 288 -9.84 -7.45 17.95
N LEU A 289 -10.02 -6.31 17.29
CA LEU A 289 -10.05 -6.26 15.83
C LEU A 289 -8.73 -6.78 15.24
N ARG A 290 -7.59 -6.30 15.75
CA ARG A 290 -6.26 -6.76 15.32
C ARG A 290 -6.06 -8.24 15.60
N ALA A 291 -6.42 -8.72 16.78
CA ALA A 291 -6.29 -10.12 17.16
C ALA A 291 -7.03 -11.05 16.17
N ILE A 292 -8.26 -10.68 15.78
CA ILE A 292 -9.01 -11.45 14.78
C ILE A 292 -8.39 -11.27 13.38
N ALA A 293 -8.03 -10.06 12.98
CA ALA A 293 -7.47 -9.79 11.65
C ALA A 293 -6.09 -10.46 11.41
N ASP A 294 -5.26 -10.57 12.44
CA ASP A 294 -3.94 -11.21 12.40
C ASP A 294 -3.97 -12.70 12.77
N SER A 295 -5.17 -13.28 12.93
CA SER A 295 -5.27 -14.70 13.25
C SER A 295 -4.89 -15.60 12.08
N ASP A 296 -4.43 -16.81 12.39
CA ASP A 296 -4.08 -17.83 11.40
C ASP A 296 -5.28 -18.20 10.53
N GLU A 297 -6.47 -18.20 11.10
CA GLU A 297 -7.72 -18.50 10.40
C GLU A 297 -8.02 -17.44 9.32
N VAL A 298 -8.00 -16.15 9.67
CA VAL A 298 -8.24 -15.08 8.69
C VAL A 298 -7.12 -15.04 7.66
N PHE A 299 -5.87 -15.22 8.08
CA PHE A 299 -4.73 -15.29 7.16
C PHE A 299 -4.93 -16.40 6.12
N ASN A 300 -5.24 -17.62 6.55
CA ASN A 300 -5.40 -18.77 5.65
C ASN A 300 -6.59 -18.60 4.69
N LEU A 301 -7.70 -18.02 5.15
CA LEU A 301 -8.89 -17.78 4.32
C LEU A 301 -8.68 -16.66 3.28
N GLU A 302 -7.91 -15.64 3.65
CA GLU A 302 -7.74 -14.43 2.85
C GLU A 302 -6.44 -14.37 2.04
N PHE A 303 -5.51 -15.33 2.20
CA PHE A 303 -4.21 -15.28 1.55
C PHE A 303 -4.30 -15.12 0.02
N ASN A 304 -5.01 -16.01 -0.66
CA ASN A 304 -5.17 -15.94 -2.12
C ASN A 304 -5.96 -14.70 -2.54
N GLN A 305 -6.98 -14.32 -1.76
CA GLN A 305 -7.82 -13.14 -2.01
C GLN A 305 -6.99 -11.85 -1.98
N ALA A 306 -6.20 -11.68 -0.91
CA ALA A 306 -5.26 -10.59 -0.76
C ALA A 306 -4.22 -10.60 -1.88
N PHE A 307 -3.67 -11.77 -2.22
CA PHE A 307 -2.65 -11.88 -3.25
C PHE A 307 -3.13 -11.40 -4.62
N VAL A 308 -4.33 -11.80 -5.04
CA VAL A 308 -4.97 -11.32 -6.28
C VAL A 308 -5.20 -9.81 -6.21
N ALA A 309 -5.82 -9.31 -5.13
CA ALA A 309 -6.10 -7.88 -4.98
C ALA A 309 -4.82 -7.02 -5.06
N MET A 310 -3.73 -7.51 -4.48
CA MET A 310 -2.43 -6.85 -4.50
C MET A 310 -1.80 -6.80 -5.89
N GLN A 311 -2.13 -7.71 -6.81
CA GLN A 311 -1.68 -7.58 -8.21
C GLN A 311 -2.30 -6.34 -8.88
N TYR A 312 -3.59 -6.10 -8.65
CA TYR A 312 -4.28 -4.92 -9.17
C TYR A 312 -3.73 -3.63 -8.57
N PHE A 313 -3.58 -3.57 -7.25
CA PHE A 313 -3.06 -2.38 -6.58
C PHE A 313 -1.60 -2.09 -6.94
N GLY A 314 -0.80 -3.15 -7.08
CA GLY A 314 0.59 -3.04 -7.45
C GLY A 314 0.77 -2.64 -8.91
N TYR A 315 0.37 -3.51 -9.85
CA TYR A 315 0.64 -3.29 -11.28
C TYR A 315 -0.30 -2.27 -11.89
N LEU A 316 -1.60 -2.40 -11.64
CA LEU A 316 -2.61 -1.64 -12.37
C LEU A 316 -2.98 -0.34 -11.64
N ARG A 317 -2.51 -0.18 -10.40
CA ARG A 317 -2.70 1.01 -9.56
C ARG A 317 -4.18 1.34 -9.35
N ARG A 318 -5.07 0.33 -9.37
CA ARG A 318 -6.52 0.51 -9.22
C ARG A 318 -7.18 -0.60 -8.44
N ALA A 319 -8.45 -0.41 -8.10
CA ALA A 319 -9.27 -1.44 -7.50
C ALA A 319 -9.54 -2.59 -8.49
N PRO A 320 -9.57 -3.86 -8.03
CA PRO A 320 -9.93 -4.99 -8.87
C PRO A 320 -11.36 -4.88 -9.41
N GLU A 321 -11.55 -5.17 -10.69
CA GLU A 321 -12.88 -5.43 -11.24
C GLU A 321 -13.37 -6.84 -10.83
N PRO A 322 -14.65 -7.03 -10.49
CA PRO A 322 -15.13 -8.30 -9.95
C PRO A 322 -14.88 -9.52 -10.85
N ALA A 323 -15.01 -9.35 -12.17
CA ALA A 323 -14.88 -10.46 -13.11
C ALA A 323 -13.44 -11.00 -13.16
N GLY A 324 -12.44 -10.14 -13.39
CA GLY A 324 -11.04 -10.54 -13.43
C GLY A 324 -10.53 -10.99 -12.07
N TYR A 325 -10.94 -10.31 -10.99
CA TYR A 325 -10.61 -10.72 -9.62
C TYR A 325 -11.07 -12.16 -9.32
N ASN A 326 -12.34 -12.47 -9.63
CA ASN A 326 -12.88 -13.81 -9.38
C ASN A 326 -12.27 -14.87 -10.30
N ALA A 327 -11.91 -14.51 -11.55
CA ALA A 327 -11.23 -15.42 -12.46
C ALA A 327 -9.84 -15.81 -11.93
N TRP A 328 -9.04 -14.83 -11.50
CA TRP A 328 -7.72 -15.09 -10.93
C TRP A 328 -7.79 -15.83 -9.59
N LEU A 329 -8.76 -15.50 -8.74
CA LEU A 329 -8.98 -16.21 -7.50
C LEU A 329 -9.35 -17.68 -7.75
N THR A 330 -10.24 -17.94 -8.71
CA THR A 330 -10.58 -19.31 -9.14
C THR A 330 -9.36 -20.05 -9.67
N TYR A 331 -8.55 -19.38 -10.48
CA TYR A 331 -7.32 -19.95 -11.02
C TYR A 331 -6.34 -20.37 -9.91
N LEU A 332 -6.03 -19.48 -8.97
CA LEU A 332 -5.11 -19.80 -7.85
C LEU A 332 -5.67 -20.89 -6.94
N ASN A 333 -6.97 -20.91 -6.67
CA ASN A 333 -7.57 -21.94 -5.84
C ASN A 333 -7.53 -23.33 -6.51
N THR A 334 -7.56 -23.38 -7.85
CA THR A 334 -7.45 -24.62 -8.62
C THR A 334 -6.00 -25.01 -8.92
N HIS A 335 -5.07 -24.05 -8.86
CA HIS A 335 -3.63 -24.22 -9.11
C HIS A 335 -2.80 -23.62 -7.97
N PRO A 336 -2.86 -24.18 -6.74
CA PRO A 336 -2.32 -23.55 -5.53
C PRO A 336 -0.80 -23.35 -5.53
N THR A 337 -0.07 -23.99 -6.44
CA THR A 337 1.38 -23.85 -6.59
C THR A 337 1.78 -23.01 -7.80
N ASP A 338 0.85 -22.60 -8.67
CA ASP A 338 1.13 -21.82 -9.88
C ASP A 338 0.69 -20.37 -9.74
N PHE A 339 1.39 -19.62 -8.89
CA PHE A 339 1.26 -18.17 -8.84
C PHE A 339 1.89 -17.47 -10.06
N ARG A 340 2.83 -18.14 -10.74
CA ARG A 340 3.64 -17.57 -11.82
C ARG A 340 2.77 -17.20 -13.02
N THR A 341 1.77 -18.02 -13.34
CA THR A 341 0.82 -17.71 -14.42
C THR A 341 0.07 -16.41 -14.17
N MET A 342 -0.38 -16.16 -12.93
CA MET A 342 -1.06 -14.90 -12.60
C MET A 342 -0.10 -13.71 -12.67
N VAL A 343 1.06 -13.80 -12.02
CA VAL A 343 2.07 -12.73 -12.04
C VAL A 343 2.46 -12.37 -13.48
N ASN A 344 2.66 -13.39 -14.33
CA ASN A 344 2.91 -13.20 -15.75
C ASN A 344 1.76 -12.45 -16.46
N GLY A 345 0.51 -12.80 -16.17
CA GLY A 345 -0.68 -12.16 -16.73
C GLY A 345 -0.74 -10.66 -16.44
N PHE A 346 -0.46 -10.23 -15.21
CA PHE A 346 -0.43 -8.81 -14.85
C PHE A 346 0.80 -8.10 -15.38
N MET A 347 1.99 -8.65 -15.14
CA MET A 347 3.28 -8.07 -15.53
C MET A 347 3.39 -7.87 -17.05
N ASN A 348 2.77 -8.75 -17.85
CA ASN A 348 2.80 -8.66 -19.29
C ASN A 348 1.49 -8.16 -19.90
N SER A 349 0.56 -7.68 -19.07
CA SER A 349 -0.68 -7.06 -19.55
C SER A 349 -0.38 -5.78 -20.34
N ALA A 350 -1.22 -5.49 -21.34
CA ALA A 350 -1.18 -4.22 -22.05
C ALA A 350 -1.37 -3.03 -21.07
N GLU A 351 -2.28 -3.18 -20.12
CA GLU A 351 -2.58 -2.14 -19.12
C GLU A 351 -1.35 -1.75 -18.29
N TYR A 352 -0.56 -2.72 -17.82
CA TYR A 352 0.69 -2.41 -17.10
C TYR A 352 1.76 -1.82 -18.01
N ARG A 353 1.97 -2.39 -19.20
CA ARG A 353 3.05 -1.96 -20.10
C ARG A 353 2.83 -0.57 -20.68
N LEU A 354 1.58 -0.25 -21.06
CA LEU A 354 1.20 1.05 -21.60
C LEU A 354 1.28 2.19 -20.58
N ARG A 355 1.69 1.91 -19.34
CA ARG A 355 2.09 2.95 -18.39
C ARG A 355 3.43 3.59 -18.75
N PHE A 356 4.29 2.89 -19.48
CA PHE A 356 5.68 3.30 -19.66
C PHE A 356 6.08 3.46 -21.13
N GLY A 357 5.26 2.98 -22.07
CA GLY A 357 5.58 3.03 -23.50
C GLY A 357 4.74 2.09 -24.35
N PRO A 358 4.85 2.17 -25.69
CA PRO A 358 4.09 1.36 -26.64
C PRO A 358 4.45 -0.13 -26.64
#